data_AF-E4TZJ0-F1
#
_entry.id   AF-E4TZJ0-F1
#
_cell.length_a   1.000
_cell.length_b   1.000
_cell.length_c   1.000
_cell.angle_alpha   90.00
_cell.angle_beta   90.00
_cell.angle_gamma   90.00
#
_symmetry.space_group_name_H-M   'P 1'
#
loop_
_entity.id
_entity.type
_entity.pdbx_description
1 polymer ?
#
loop_
_entity_poly.entity_id
_entity_poly.type
_entity_poly.pdbx_seq_one_letter_code
_entity_poly.pdbx_strand_id
1 'polypeptide(L)' 'MSLEITEWQRIQHTLNNIVNLTSIEALIMAHKAKITVNEMLKCQTISELKKIPIEHVFKKMAHFKESSAYLIYKQEFTY' A
#
# COMPACT_ATOMS: atom_id res chain seq x y z
N MET A 1 10.18 24.33 -9.07
CA MET A 1 11.00 23.80 -7.97
C MET A 1 10.29 23.81 -6.61
N SER A 2 9.16 24.49 -6.43
CA SER A 2 8.40 24.54 -5.15
C SER A 2 7.31 23.47 -5.00
N LEU A 3 6.67 23.01 -6.09
CA LEU A 3 5.57 22.03 -6.05
C LEU A 3 6.05 20.61 -5.72
N GLU A 4 7.15 20.16 -6.31
CA GLU A 4 7.70 18.82 -6.09
C GLU A 4 8.12 18.60 -4.62
N ILE A 5 8.73 19.62 -3.99
CA ILE A 5 9.13 19.57 -2.58
C ILE A 5 7.90 19.34 -1.68
N THR A 6 6.79 20.01 -1.97
CA THR A 6 5.55 19.85 -1.18
C THR A 6 4.89 18.48 -1.37
N GLU A 7 5.00 17.89 -2.54
CA GLU A 7 4.46 16.55 -2.81
C GLU A 7 5.28 15.47 -2.11
N TRP A 8 6.61 15.56 -2.16
CA TRP A 8 7.49 14.65 -1.43
C TRP A 8 7.29 14.70 0.09
N GLN A 9 7.13 15.91 0.65
CA GLN A 9 6.80 16.09 2.06
C GLN A 9 5.46 15.44 2.44
N ARG A 10 4.45 15.55 1.56
CA ARG A 10 3.15 14.90 1.75
C ARG A 10 3.28 13.38 1.77
N ILE A 11 4.01 12.81 0.80
CA ILE A 11 4.26 11.37 0.72
C ILE A 11 4.96 10.88 1.99
N GLN A 12 6.01 11.58 2.45
CA GLN A 12 6.70 11.21 3.68
C GLN A 12 5.79 11.27 4.91
N HIS A 13 4.95 12.31 5.02
CA HIS A 13 3.99 12.41 6.12
C HIS A 13 3.00 11.23 6.11
N THR A 14 2.44 10.91 4.94
CA THR A 14 1.53 9.76 4.80
C THR A 14 2.22 8.44 5.14
N LEU A 15 3.47 8.24 4.72
CA LEU A 15 4.22 7.02 5.06
C LEU A 15 4.51 6.91 6.55
N ASN A 16 4.85 8.02 7.21
CA ASN A 16 5.01 8.02 8.67
C ASN A 16 3.70 7.67 9.37
N ASN A 17 2.57 8.18 8.89
CA ASN A 17 1.25 7.81 9.44
C ASN A 17 0.96 6.32 9.22
N ILE A 18 1.27 5.77 8.04
CA ILE A 18 1.14 4.33 7.78
C ILE A 18 1.97 3.52 8.77
N VAL A 19 3.25 3.87 8.97
CA VAL A 19 4.13 3.17 9.91
C VAL A 19 3.62 3.25 11.35
N ASN A 20 3.09 4.42 11.76
CA ASN A 20 2.59 4.62 13.12
C ASN A 20 1.24 3.94 13.39
N LEU A 21 0.39 3.80 12.37
CA LEU A 21 -0.97 3.24 12.48
C LEU A 21 -1.03 1.74 12.20
N THR A 22 0.07 1.14 11.72
CA THR A 22 0.13 -0.25 11.29
C THR A 22 1.01 -1.05 12.25
N SER A 23 0.56 -2.21 12.70
CA SER A 23 1.41 -3.15 13.43
C SER A 23 2.62 -3.60 12.60
N ILE A 24 3.70 -3.95 13.29
CA ILE A 24 4.91 -4.52 12.66
C ILE A 24 4.57 -5.77 11.83
N GLU A 25 3.62 -6.58 12.29
CA GLU A 25 3.17 -7.79 11.58
C GLU A 25 2.53 -7.47 10.22
N ALA A 26 1.69 -6.45 10.16
CA ALA A 26 1.08 -6.01 8.91
C ALA A 26 2.11 -5.37 7.96
N LEU A 27 3.15 -4.71 8.48
CA LEU A 27 4.28 -4.24 7.66
C LEU A 27 5.12 -5.40 7.09
N ILE A 28 5.39 -6.43 7.90
CA ILE A 28 6.06 -7.66 7.45
C ILE A 28 5.25 -8.35 6.34
N MET A 29 3.92 -8.43 6.51
CA MET A 29 3.01 -8.98 5.51
C MET A 29 3.07 -8.20 4.20
N ALA A 30 2.97 -6.87 4.28
CA ALA A 30 3.03 -6.00 3.10
C ALA A 30 4.36 -6.15 2.34
N HIS A 31 5.47 -6.26 3.07
CA HIS A 31 6.78 -6.53 2.49
C HIS A 31 6.82 -7.89 1.78
N LYS A 32 6.36 -8.97 2.44
CA LYS A 32 6.33 -10.33 1.84
C LYS A 32 5.50 -10.39 0.57
N ALA A 33 4.35 -9.72 0.56
CA ALA A 33 3.48 -9.62 -0.61
C ALA A 33 3.99 -8.65 -1.70
N LYS A 34 5.16 -8.01 -1.50
CA LYS A 34 5.73 -7.00 -2.41
C LYS A 34 4.76 -5.85 -2.69
N ILE A 35 4.07 -5.36 -1.65
CA ILE A 35 3.26 -4.14 -1.74
C ILE A 35 4.23 -2.95 -1.85
N THR A 36 4.14 -2.21 -2.94
CA THR A 36 4.97 -1.04 -3.22
C THR A 36 4.49 0.17 -2.42
N VAL A 37 5.35 1.18 -2.27
CA VAL A 37 5.00 2.47 -1.66
C VAL A 37 3.73 3.06 -2.29
N ASN A 38 3.63 3.03 -3.61
CA ASN A 38 2.46 3.57 -4.32
C ASN A 38 1.17 2.80 -3.99
N GLU A 39 1.25 1.48 -3.83
CA GLU A 39 0.11 0.67 -3.40
C GLU A 39 -0.22 0.89 -1.92
N MET A 40 0.77 1.12 -1.06
CA MET A 40 0.54 1.50 0.34
C MET A 40 -0.22 2.81 0.45
N LEU A 41 0.13 3.82 -0.37
CA LEU A 41 -0.61 5.08 -0.45
C LEU A 41 -2.06 4.86 -0.88
N LYS A 42 -2.30 4.03 -1.91
CA LYS A 42 -3.66 3.65 -2.33
C LYS A 42 -4.43 2.92 -1.24
N CYS A 43 -3.77 2.04 -0.49
CA CYS A 43 -4.38 1.32 0.63
C CYS A 43 -4.78 2.29 1.76
N GLN A 44 -3.96 3.30 2.04
CA GLN A 44 -4.31 4.37 2.99
C GLN A 44 -5.55 5.14 2.53
N THR A 45 -5.61 5.54 1.25
CA THR A 45 -6.81 6.20 0.70
C THR A 45 -8.05 5.32 0.84
N ILE A 46 -7.96 4.01 0.59
CA ILE A 46 -9.08 3.09 0.77
C ILE A 46 -9.48 2.96 2.25
N SER A 47 -8.50 2.89 3.15
CA SER A 47 -8.71 2.83 4.60
C SER A 47 -9.50 4.05 5.08
N GLU A 48 -9.11 5.25 4.66
CA GLU A 48 -9.79 6.51 4.98
C GLU A 48 -11.20 6.57 4.40
N LEU A 49 -11.35 6.28 3.09
CA LEU A 49 -12.65 6.35 2.39
C LEU A 49 -13.67 5.37 2.98
N LYS A 50 -13.23 4.15 3.32
CA LYS A 50 -14.11 3.09 3.83
C LYS A 50 -14.18 3.06 5.35
N LYS A 51 -13.41 3.92 6.05
CA LYS A 51 -13.29 3.95 7.51
C LYS A 51 -12.97 2.57 8.10
N ILE A 52 -12.03 1.86 7.50
CA ILE A 52 -11.57 0.53 7.95
C ILE A 52 -10.09 0.58 8.32
N PRO A 53 -9.61 -0.24 9.27
CA PRO A 53 -8.20 -0.27 9.63
C PRO A 53 -7.31 -0.57 8.40
N ILE A 54 -6.21 0.17 8.26
CA ILE A 54 -5.27 0.00 7.14
C ILE A 54 -4.73 -1.43 7.06
N GLU A 55 -4.54 -2.08 8.20
CA GLU A 55 -4.11 -3.49 8.29
C GLU A 55 -5.06 -4.43 7.55
N HIS A 56 -6.37 -4.19 7.63
CA HIS A 56 -7.36 -4.99 6.93
C HIS A 56 -7.23 -4.81 5.40
N VAL A 57 -6.90 -3.59 4.96
CA VAL A 57 -6.65 -3.29 3.55
C VAL A 57 -5.36 -3.96 3.08
N PHE A 58 -4.28 -3.89 3.87
CA PHE A 58 -3.03 -4.58 3.58
C PHE A 58 -3.21 -6.08 3.47
N LYS A 59 -3.98 -6.70 4.39
CA LYS A 59 -4.28 -8.14 4.32
C LYS A 59 -5.02 -8.51 3.05
N LYS A 60 -6.03 -7.74 2.65
CA LYS A 60 -6.75 -7.98 1.39
C LYS A 60 -5.86 -7.81 0.16
N MET A 61 -5.03 -6.77 0.15
CA MET A 61 -4.07 -6.54 -0.93
C MET A 61 -3.03 -7.66 -1.03
N ALA A 62 -2.50 -8.11 0.11
CA ALA A 62 -1.56 -9.23 0.16
C ALA A 62 -2.17 -10.51 -0.41
N HIS A 63 -3.39 -10.88 0.03
CA HIS A 63 -4.11 -12.03 -0.52
C HIS A 63 -4.38 -11.88 -2.02
N PHE A 64 -4.73 -10.68 -2.50
CA PHE A 64 -4.90 -10.44 -3.93
C PHE A 64 -3.60 -10.67 -4.71
N LYS A 65 -2.46 -10.21 -4.20
CA LYS A 65 -1.15 -10.42 -4.85
C LYS A 65 -0.67 -11.87 -4.88
N GLU A 66 -1.15 -12.68 -3.95
CA GLU A 66 -0.90 -14.13 -3.95
C GLU A 66 -1.88 -14.89 -4.84
N SER A 67 -2.98 -14.26 -5.29
CA SER A 67 -3.98 -14.89 -6.12
C SER A 67 -3.49 -15.14 -7.56
N SER A 68 -4.01 -16.20 -8.17
CA SER A 68 -3.79 -16.51 -9.58
C SER A 68 -4.18 -15.36 -10.50
N ALA A 69 -5.22 -14.59 -10.16
CA ALA A 69 -5.67 -13.43 -10.91
C ALA A 69 -4.58 -12.36 -11.03
N TYR A 70 -3.85 -12.07 -9.94
CA TYR A 70 -2.74 -11.13 -9.99
C TYR A 70 -1.54 -11.69 -10.77
N LEU A 71 -1.26 -12.99 -10.64
CA LEU A 71 -0.19 -13.64 -11.40
C LEU A 71 -0.46 -13.59 -12.92
N ILE A 72 -1.71 -13.85 -13.34
CA ILE A 72 -2.14 -13.74 -14.73
C ILE A 72 -2.05 -12.28 -15.21
N TYR A 73 -2.60 -11.33 -14.44
CA TYR A 73 -2.49 -9.90 -14.77
C TYR A 73 -1.03 -9.48 -14.98
N LYS A 74 -0.12 -9.93 -14.10
CA LYS A 74 1.29 -9.61 -14.23
C LYS A 74 1.93 -10.23 -15.49
N GLN A 75 1.58 -11.48 -15.81
CA GLN A 75 2.10 -12.17 -16.99
C GLN A 75 1.62 -11.53 -18.30
N GLU A 76 0.36 -11.09 -18.37
CA GLU A 76 -0.23 -10.57 -19.61
C GLU A 76 0.06 -9.08 -19.86
N PHE A 77 0.33 -8.28 -18.82
CA PHE A 77 0.36 -6.82 -18.93
C PHE A 77 1.65 -6.14 -18.46
N THR A 78 2.68 -6.90 -18.06
CA THR A 78 3.97 -6.32 -17.59
C THR A 78 5.15 -6.61 -18.52
N TYR A 79 4.92 -7.23 -19.68
CA TYR A 79 5.92 -7.45 -20.74
C TYR A 79 5.85 -6.37 -21.81
#